data_AF-A0A820ZQE2-F1
#
_entry.id   AF-A0A820ZQE2-F1
#
_cell.length_a   1.000
_cell.length_b   1.000
_cell.length_c   1.000
_cell.angle_alpha   90.00
_cell.angle_beta   90.00
_cell.angle_gamma   90.00
#
_symmetry.space_group_name_H-M   'P 1'
#
loop_
_entity.id
_entity.type
_entity.pdbx_description
1 polymer ?
#
loop_
_entity_poly.entity_id
_entity_poly.type
_entity_poly.pdbx_seq_one_letter_code
_entity_poly.pdbx_strand_id
1 'polypeptide(L)'
;MSTIISTNETDFVIANDEIKGRQIISKRIYQCDELIFQEQPLVLAQFEWNKLYKYSACEYCLYPLESCEQNVRRLCQDSSIIIPHSECDPNRNIDQQIVRCPKCNEMYCSTICYQQAMNNYHLTLCQSNENTNKNQLIRHIIDLWRTVHPPPETTSISLVLKIMAMLKQNNNRLLLLQELQKFSQGVQSENQQFYHKLLRKEFE
;
A
#
# COMPACT_ATOMS: atom_id res chain seq x y z
N MET A 1 29.84 0.43 17.66
CA MET A 1 30.25 1.71 17.03
C MET A 1 29.37 1.96 15.81
N SER A 2 28.52 2.99 15.83
CA SER A 2 27.53 3.22 14.77
C SER A 2 28.18 3.87 13.54
N THR A 3 28.14 3.20 12.39
CA THR A 3 28.60 3.77 11.11
C THR A 3 27.53 4.72 10.57
N ILE A 4 27.88 6.00 10.44
CA ILE A 4 26.99 7.04 9.92
C ILE A 4 27.10 7.06 8.39
N ILE A 5 26.01 6.75 7.70
CA ILE A 5 25.92 6.90 6.25
C ILE A 5 25.22 8.25 6.00
N SER A 6 26.03 9.28 5.72
CA SER A 6 25.53 10.60 5.34
C SER A 6 24.97 10.54 3.93
N THR A 7 23.66 10.77 3.80
CA THR A 7 23.02 11.12 2.51
C THR A 7 22.34 12.48 2.71
N ASN A 8 22.34 13.30 1.65
CA ASN A 8 21.93 14.72 1.52
C ASN A 8 20.99 15.34 2.58
N GLU A 9 21.15 16.66 2.79
CA GLU A 9 20.34 17.65 3.56
C GLU A 9 19.02 17.16 4.17
N THR A 10 19.11 16.21 5.08
CA THR A 10 17.99 15.72 5.88
C THR A 10 18.30 16.00 7.34
N ASP A 11 17.27 16.32 8.11
CA ASP A 11 17.36 16.58 9.56
C ASP A 11 17.58 15.29 10.37
N PHE A 12 17.94 14.19 9.72
CA PHE A 12 18.26 12.90 10.32
C PHE A 12 19.44 12.24 9.61
N VAL A 13 20.00 11.20 10.24
CA VAL A 13 20.99 10.29 9.65
C VAL A 13 20.48 8.87 9.69
N ILE A 14 20.93 8.07 8.72
CA ILE A 14 20.77 6.62 8.77
C ILE A 14 22.02 6.04 9.43
N ALA A 15 21.82 5.29 10.51
CA ALA A 15 22.86 4.61 11.24
C ALA A 15 22.53 3.12 11.38
N ASN A 16 23.53 2.30 11.67
CA ASN A 16 23.34 0.91 12.03
C ASN A 16 23.73 0.70 13.50
N ASP A 17 22.82 0.13 14.27
CA ASP A 17 23.02 -0.33 15.63
C ASP A 17 23.26 -1.84 15.64
N GLU A 18 24.17 -2.31 16.48
CA GLU A 18 24.60 -3.72 16.52
C GLU A 18 23.48 -4.68 16.95
N ILE A 19 22.50 -4.20 17.73
CA ILE A 19 21.40 -5.02 18.27
C ILE A 19 20.10 -4.75 17.51
N LYS A 20 19.81 -3.49 17.23
CA LYS A 20 18.55 -3.03 16.64
C LYS A 20 18.59 -2.88 15.12
N GLY A 21 19.76 -3.04 14.50
CA GLY A 21 19.93 -2.93 13.05
C GLY A 21 19.83 -1.48 12.56
N ARG A 22 19.27 -1.30 11.35
CA ARG A 22 19.17 0.00 10.67
C ARG A 22 18.22 0.94 11.41
N GLN A 23 18.66 2.17 11.67
CA GLN A 23 17.95 3.19 12.42
C GLN A 23 17.96 4.54 11.70
N ILE A 24 16.97 5.36 12.02
CA ILE A 24 16.91 6.79 11.69
C ILE A 24 17.15 7.57 12.99
N ILE A 25 18.19 8.42 13.01
CA ILE A 25 18.57 9.23 14.17
C ILE A 25 18.42 10.70 13.80
N SER A 26 17.66 11.46 14.60
CA SER A 26 17.50 12.89 14.39
C SER A 26 18.80 13.67 14.62
N LYS A 27 19.05 14.70 13.80
CA LYS A 27 20.11 15.71 13.99
C LYS A 27 19.64 16.93 14.81
N ARG A 28 18.33 17.05 15.06
CA ARG A 28 17.73 18.18 15.78
C ARG A 28 16.59 17.75 16.71
N ILE A 29 16.10 18.70 17.49
CA ILE A 29 14.90 18.51 18.31
C ILE A 29 13.67 18.84 17.45
N TYR A 30 12.67 17.97 17.50
CA TYR A 30 11.35 18.20 16.90
C TYR A 30 10.37 18.60 18.01
N GLN A 31 9.45 19.52 17.68
CA GLN A 31 8.33 19.84 18.56
C GLN A 31 7.22 18.79 18.44
N CYS A 32 6.31 18.78 19.43
CA CYS A 32 5.08 18.01 19.30
C CYS A 32 4.35 18.42 18.01
N ASP A 33 3.81 17.44 17.29
CA ASP A 33 3.08 17.59 16.03
C ASP A 33 3.91 18.09 14.83
N GLU A 34 5.24 18.16 14.95
CA GLU A 34 6.11 18.54 13.84
C GLU A 34 6.33 17.37 12.86
N LEU A 35 6.20 17.66 11.56
CA LEU A 35 6.48 16.69 10.49
C LEU A 35 7.99 16.39 10.42
N ILE A 36 8.38 15.14 10.68
CA ILE A 36 9.77 14.68 10.58
C ILE A 36 10.15 14.41 9.12
N PHE A 37 9.40 13.54 8.44
CA PHE A 37 9.53 13.29 7.01
C PHE A 37 8.24 12.69 6.44
N GLN A 38 8.12 12.72 5.12
CA GLN A 38 7.05 12.08 4.37
C GLN A 38 7.68 11.24 3.25
N GLU A 39 7.19 10.02 3.07
CA GLU A 39 7.61 9.14 1.99
C GLU A 39 6.41 8.64 1.18
N GLN A 40 6.66 8.31 -0.08
CA GLN A 40 5.69 7.58 -0.89
C GLN A 40 6.01 6.09 -0.79
N PRO A 41 5.02 5.24 -0.46
CA PRO A 41 5.23 3.81 -0.41
C PRO A 41 5.60 3.27 -1.79
N LEU A 42 6.54 2.33 -1.83
CA LEU A 42 6.99 1.72 -3.08
C LEU A 42 5.84 0.99 -3.81
N VAL A 43 4.99 0.32 -3.04
CA VAL A 43 3.82 -0.41 -3.54
C VAL A 43 2.75 -0.44 -2.45
N LEU A 44 1.48 -0.29 -2.86
CA LEU A 44 0.32 -0.42 -2.00
C LEU A 44 -0.66 -1.43 -2.60
N ALA A 45 -1.34 -2.19 -1.75
CA ALA A 45 -2.46 -3.02 -2.16
C ALA A 45 -3.52 -3.04 -1.06
N GLN A 46 -4.78 -2.95 -1.48
CA GLN A 46 -5.91 -3.21 -0.60
C GLN A 46 -5.98 -4.71 -0.29
N PHE A 47 -6.41 -5.05 0.92
CA PHE A 47 -6.71 -6.44 1.28
C PHE A 47 -7.81 -7.04 0.41
N GLU A 48 -7.71 -8.33 0.12
CA GLU A 48 -8.63 -9.02 -0.78
C GLU A 48 -10.01 -9.22 -0.15
N TRP A 49 -10.10 -9.37 1.17
CA TRP A 49 -11.35 -9.34 1.92
C TRP A 49 -12.00 -7.97 1.86
N ASN A 50 -11.23 -6.87 1.95
CA ASN A 50 -11.80 -5.52 1.83
C ASN A 50 -12.44 -5.31 0.45
N LYS A 51 -11.78 -5.78 -0.62
CA LYS A 51 -12.36 -5.80 -1.97
C LYS A 51 -13.62 -6.65 -2.04
N LEU A 52 -13.61 -7.86 -1.45
CA LEU A 52 -14.77 -8.74 -1.44
C LEU A 52 -15.96 -8.14 -0.67
N TYR A 53 -15.70 -7.45 0.44
CA TYR A 53 -16.69 -6.71 1.23
C TYR A 53 -16.98 -5.32 0.67
N LYS A 54 -16.60 -5.05 -0.59
CA LYS A 54 -16.95 -3.86 -1.37
C LYS A 54 -16.44 -2.55 -0.78
N TYR A 55 -15.38 -2.57 0.02
CA TYR A 55 -14.73 -1.34 0.43
C TYR A 55 -14.09 -0.68 -0.80
N SER A 56 -14.58 0.51 -1.17
CA SER A 56 -14.11 1.23 -2.35
C SER A 56 -12.90 2.10 -2.00
N ALA A 57 -11.77 1.84 -2.64
CA ALA A 57 -10.54 2.62 -2.45
C ALA A 57 -9.80 2.79 -3.78
N CYS A 58 -9.04 3.88 -3.90
CA CYS A 58 -8.18 4.14 -5.03
C CYS A 58 -7.15 3.02 -5.15
N GLU A 59 -7.08 2.38 -6.31
CA GLU A 59 -6.23 1.21 -6.48
C GLU A 59 -4.73 1.55 -6.39
N TYR A 60 -4.37 2.82 -6.60
CA TYR A 60 -3.00 3.32 -6.50
C TYR A 60 -2.61 3.76 -5.08
N CYS A 61 -3.37 4.67 -4.47
CA CYS A 61 -2.99 5.32 -3.20
C CYS A 61 -3.83 4.89 -1.98
N LEU A 62 -4.78 3.97 -2.17
CA LEU A 62 -5.73 3.50 -1.14
C LEU A 62 -6.63 4.59 -0.54
N TYR A 63 -6.67 5.78 -1.14
CA TYR A 63 -7.60 6.83 -0.75
C TYR A 63 -9.05 6.31 -0.82
N PRO A 64 -9.87 6.49 0.23
CA PRO A 64 -11.24 6.00 0.23
C PRO A 64 -12.06 6.63 -0.91
N LEU A 65 -12.80 5.81 -1.64
CA LEU A 65 -13.68 6.24 -2.73
C LEU A 65 -15.15 6.12 -2.35
N GLU A 66 -15.44 6.33 -1.06
CA GLU A 66 -16.79 6.39 -0.49
C GLU A 66 -16.89 7.69 0.30
N SER A 67 -18.05 8.35 0.22
CA SER A 67 -18.50 9.31 1.23
C SER A 67 -18.63 8.63 2.60
N CYS A 68 -18.58 9.42 3.67
CA CYS A 68 -18.87 8.95 5.02
C CYS A 68 -20.22 8.23 5.09
N GLU A 69 -21.23 8.73 4.36
CA GLU A 69 -22.57 8.15 4.34
C GLU A 69 -22.58 6.77 3.66
N GLN A 70 -21.98 6.67 2.46
CA GLN A 70 -21.83 5.39 1.76
C GLN A 70 -21.07 4.37 2.62
N ASN A 71 -20.02 4.81 3.32
CA ASN A 71 -19.22 3.97 4.19
C ASN A 71 -20.05 3.40 5.36
N VAL A 72 -20.78 4.26 6.09
CA VAL A 72 -21.63 3.82 7.21
C VAL A 72 -22.76 2.91 6.72
N ARG A 73 -23.44 3.26 5.63
CA ARG A 73 -24.49 2.42 5.03
C ARG A 73 -23.97 1.03 4.65
N ARG A 74 -22.75 0.94 4.09
CA ARG A 74 -22.10 -0.34 3.75
C ARG A 74 -21.79 -1.15 5.01
N LEU A 75 -21.21 -0.52 6.03
CA LEU A 75 -20.82 -1.20 7.28
C LEU A 75 -22.03 -1.67 8.09
N CYS A 76 -23.10 -0.87 8.14
CA CYS A 76 -24.33 -1.20 8.87
C CYS A 76 -25.34 -2.01 8.05
N GLN A 77 -25.11 -2.17 6.74
CA GLN A 77 -26.06 -2.76 5.78
C GLN A 77 -27.44 -2.10 5.81
N ASP A 78 -27.49 -0.78 6.06
CA ASP A 78 -28.71 -0.02 6.19
C ASP A 78 -28.65 1.22 5.32
N SER A 79 -29.44 1.22 4.24
CA SER A 79 -29.54 2.34 3.29
C SER A 79 -30.32 3.55 3.82
N SER A 80 -31.04 3.40 4.94
CA SER A 80 -31.84 4.46 5.54
C SER A 80 -31.03 5.44 6.39
N ILE A 81 -29.79 5.07 6.75
CA ILE A 81 -28.89 5.93 7.53
C ILE A 81 -28.59 7.21 6.76
N ILE A 82 -28.76 8.35 7.43
CA ILE A 82 -28.37 9.68 6.94
C ILE A 82 -27.39 10.25 7.95
N ILE A 83 -26.22 10.69 7.48
CA ILE A 83 -25.20 11.25 8.38
C ILE A 83 -25.53 12.72 8.72
N PRO A 84 -25.38 13.14 9.98
CA PRO A 84 -25.40 14.56 10.31
C PRO A 84 -24.15 15.23 9.70
N HIS A 85 -24.27 16.52 9.37
CA HIS A 85 -23.17 17.33 8.85
C HIS A 85 -22.49 16.79 7.57
N SER A 86 -23.28 16.34 6.60
CA SER A 86 -22.77 15.85 5.30
C SER A 86 -21.88 16.86 4.55
N GLU A 87 -22.01 18.15 4.84
CA GLU A 87 -21.17 19.24 4.31
C GLU A 87 -19.71 19.17 4.77
N CYS A 88 -19.43 18.49 5.88
CA CYS A 88 -18.08 18.31 6.42
C CYS A 88 -17.36 17.09 5.83
N ASP A 89 -18.05 16.27 5.03
CA ASP A 89 -17.47 15.08 4.43
C ASP A 89 -16.52 15.46 3.26
N PRO A 90 -15.20 15.21 3.38
CA PRO A 90 -14.25 15.51 2.31
C PRO A 90 -14.53 14.72 1.03
N ASN A 91 -15.21 13.58 1.15
CA ASN A 91 -15.56 12.68 0.05
C ASN A 91 -17.00 12.84 -0.44
N ARG A 92 -17.74 13.88 0.01
CA ARG A 92 -19.15 14.09 -0.37
C ARG A 92 -19.38 14.01 -1.89
N ASN A 93 -18.45 14.52 -2.69
CA ASN A 93 -18.54 14.57 -4.15
C ASN A 93 -17.48 13.69 -4.83
N ILE A 94 -16.97 12.65 -4.15
CA ILE A 94 -15.88 11.81 -4.66
C ILE A 94 -16.23 11.16 -6.00
N ASP A 95 -17.51 10.81 -6.21
CA ASP A 95 -18.00 10.18 -7.44
C ASP A 95 -17.72 11.00 -8.71
N GLN A 96 -17.61 12.34 -8.60
CA GLN A 96 -17.28 13.22 -9.72
C GLN A 96 -15.79 13.19 -10.11
N GLN A 97 -14.94 12.69 -9.20
CA GLN A 97 -13.48 12.66 -9.37
C GLN A 97 -12.97 11.26 -9.71
N ILE A 98 -13.77 10.21 -9.49
CA ILE A 98 -13.38 8.83 -9.73
C ILE A 98 -13.07 8.62 -11.21
N VAL A 99 -11.83 8.22 -11.50
CA VAL A 99 -11.39 7.76 -12.81
C VAL A 99 -11.45 6.25 -12.83
N ARG A 100 -12.04 5.68 -13.89
CA ARG A 100 -12.14 4.22 -14.09
C ARG A 100 -11.26 3.78 -15.24
N CYS A 101 -10.56 2.67 -15.06
CA CYS A 101 -9.88 2.03 -16.18
C CYS A 101 -10.93 1.56 -17.20
N PRO A 102 -10.85 1.95 -18.48
CA PRO A 102 -11.85 1.61 -19.49
C PRO A 102 -11.88 0.10 -19.81
N LYS A 103 -10.83 -0.64 -19.45
CA LYS A 103 -10.71 -2.07 -19.75
C LYS A 103 -11.18 -2.99 -18.62
N CYS A 104 -10.85 -2.68 -17.37
CA CYS A 104 -11.17 -3.54 -16.21
C CYS A 104 -12.02 -2.87 -15.14
N ASN A 105 -12.42 -1.61 -15.33
CA ASN A 105 -13.27 -0.82 -14.42
C ASN A 105 -12.68 -0.56 -13.02
N GLU A 106 -11.38 -0.82 -12.83
CA GLU A 106 -10.65 -0.47 -11.60
C GLU A 106 -10.69 1.04 -11.36
N MET A 107 -10.80 1.45 -10.09
CA MET A 107 -11.10 2.84 -9.71
C MET A 107 -9.88 3.57 -9.15
N TYR A 108 -9.78 4.85 -9.49
CA TYR A 108 -8.72 5.77 -9.08
C TYR A 108 -9.33 7.09 -8.60
N CYS A 109 -8.77 7.70 -7.56
CA CYS A 109 -9.24 9.01 -7.08
C CYS A 109 -8.92 10.17 -8.03
N SER A 110 -8.03 9.96 -9.01
CA SER A 110 -7.62 11.00 -9.96
C SER A 110 -6.97 10.41 -11.20
N THR A 111 -6.89 11.23 -12.26
CA THR A 111 -6.14 10.90 -13.48
C THR A 111 -4.66 10.66 -13.19
N ILE A 112 -4.08 11.38 -12.23
CA ILE A 112 -2.67 11.21 -11.82
C ILE A 112 -2.46 9.81 -11.23
N CYS A 113 -3.31 9.38 -10.30
CA CYS A 113 -3.24 8.03 -9.73
C CYS A 113 -3.42 6.95 -10.79
N TYR A 114 -4.36 7.13 -11.72
CA TYR A 114 -4.53 6.22 -12.85
C TYR A 114 -3.26 6.13 -13.70
N GLN A 115 -2.68 7.25 -14.12
CA GLN A 115 -1.47 7.29 -14.94
C GLN A 115 -0.26 6.68 -14.22
N GLN A 116 -0.08 6.96 -12.93
CA GLN A 116 0.99 6.35 -12.13
C GLN A 116 0.82 4.84 -12.03
N ALA A 117 -0.40 4.34 -11.77
CA ALA A 117 -0.68 2.91 -11.79
C ALA A 117 -0.40 2.29 -13.17
N MET A 118 -0.87 2.92 -14.25
CA MET A 118 -0.64 2.49 -15.63
C MET A 118 0.84 2.33 -15.94
N ASN A 119 1.65 3.33 -15.61
CA ASN A 119 3.09 3.30 -15.84
C ASN A 119 3.81 2.25 -14.98
N ASN A 120 3.36 2.04 -13.74
CA ASN A 120 4.07 1.21 -12.78
C ASN A 120 3.70 -0.27 -12.85
N TYR A 121 2.41 -0.65 -12.88
CA TYR A 121 2.02 -2.07 -12.80
C TYR A 121 0.68 -2.43 -13.45
N HIS A 122 -0.19 -1.44 -13.69
CA HIS A 122 -1.55 -1.71 -14.12
C HIS A 122 -1.60 -2.24 -15.56
N LEU A 123 -0.77 -1.76 -16.50
CA LEU A 123 -0.74 -2.32 -17.86
C LEU A 123 -0.55 -3.85 -17.88
N THR A 124 0.23 -4.38 -16.94
CA THR A 124 0.49 -5.79 -16.76
C THR A 124 -0.62 -6.47 -15.97
N LEU A 125 -1.21 -5.86 -14.95
CA LEU A 125 -2.27 -6.50 -14.17
C LEU A 125 -3.68 -6.32 -14.76
N CYS A 126 -3.84 -5.40 -15.70
CA CYS A 126 -5.12 -5.02 -16.27
C CYS A 126 -5.81 -6.22 -16.89
N GLN A 127 -7.01 -6.52 -16.39
CA GLN A 127 -7.83 -7.63 -16.86
C GLN A 127 -8.59 -7.27 -18.14
N SER A 128 -7.88 -6.72 -19.13
CA SER A 128 -8.47 -6.52 -20.46
C SER A 128 -8.90 -7.86 -21.06
N ASN A 129 -10.00 -7.85 -21.83
CA ASN A 129 -10.57 -9.04 -22.48
C ASN A 129 -9.62 -9.71 -23.51
N GLU A 130 -8.43 -9.15 -23.74
CA GLU A 130 -7.45 -9.63 -24.71
C GLU A 130 -6.69 -10.89 -24.25
N ASN A 131 -6.64 -11.19 -22.94
CA ASN A 131 -5.93 -12.37 -22.41
C ASN A 131 -6.68 -13.08 -21.27
N THR A 132 -7.72 -13.82 -21.64
CA THR A 132 -8.63 -14.54 -20.72
C THR A 132 -7.89 -15.48 -19.77
N ASN A 133 -6.87 -16.20 -20.25
CA ASN A 133 -6.13 -17.19 -19.44
C ASN A 133 -5.37 -16.54 -18.28
N LYS A 134 -4.72 -15.40 -18.53
CA LYS A 134 -4.01 -14.65 -17.48
C LYS A 134 -4.97 -14.09 -16.43
N ASN A 135 -6.11 -13.56 -16.86
CA ASN A 135 -7.12 -13.02 -15.95
C ASN A 135 -7.69 -14.12 -15.05
N GLN A 136 -7.92 -15.31 -15.60
CA GLN A 136 -8.31 -16.49 -14.82
C GLN A 136 -7.24 -16.88 -13.80
N LEU A 137 -5.96 -16.86 -14.17
CA LEU A 137 -4.87 -17.19 -13.25
C LEU A 137 -4.77 -16.21 -12.08
N ILE A 138 -4.85 -14.89 -12.33
CA ILE A 138 -4.81 -13.88 -11.28
C ILE A 138 -5.99 -14.06 -10.31
N ARG A 139 -7.20 -14.27 -10.85
CA ARG A 139 -8.40 -14.54 -10.03
C ARG A 139 -8.23 -15.80 -9.19
N HIS A 140 -7.73 -16.88 -9.80
CA HIS A 140 -7.49 -18.13 -9.09
C HIS A 140 -6.48 -17.99 -7.94
N ILE A 141 -5.40 -17.23 -8.13
CA ILE A 141 -4.42 -16.93 -7.07
C ILE A 141 -5.07 -16.17 -5.92
N ILE A 142 -5.90 -15.16 -6.24
CA ILE A 142 -6.61 -14.36 -5.24
C ILE A 142 -7.66 -15.21 -4.49
N ASP A 143 -8.39 -16.09 -5.20
CA ASP A 143 -9.34 -17.02 -4.60
C ASP A 143 -8.63 -17.99 -3.65
N LEU A 144 -7.54 -18.61 -4.09
CA LEU A 144 -6.72 -19.49 -3.28
C LEU A 144 -6.16 -18.76 -2.05
N TRP A 145 -5.68 -17.54 -2.22
CA TRP A 145 -5.20 -16.70 -1.11
C TRP A 145 -6.26 -16.57 -0.01
N ARG A 146 -7.51 -16.25 -0.38
CA ARG A 146 -8.62 -16.14 0.59
C ARG A 146 -8.95 -17.45 1.30
N THR A 147 -8.75 -18.61 0.67
CA THR A 147 -8.98 -19.90 1.33
C THR A 147 -7.96 -20.22 2.43
N VAL A 148 -6.74 -19.67 2.32
CA VAL A 148 -5.66 -19.95 3.28
C VAL A 148 -5.36 -18.77 4.23
N HIS A 149 -5.93 -17.58 3.95
CA HIS A 149 -5.85 -16.39 4.80
C HIS A 149 -7.26 -15.87 5.14
N PRO A 150 -7.94 -16.44 6.15
CA PRO A 150 -9.20 -15.88 6.65
C PRO A 150 -8.99 -14.50 7.29
N PRO A 151 -10.04 -13.69 7.42
CA PRO A 151 -9.94 -12.37 8.05
C PRO A 151 -9.67 -12.49 9.57
N PRO A 152 -8.99 -11.51 10.20
CA PRO A 152 -8.42 -10.31 9.59
C PRO A 152 -7.14 -10.61 8.78
N GLU A 153 -7.04 -10.03 7.58
CA GLU A 153 -5.84 -10.12 6.75
C GLU A 153 -4.67 -9.34 7.40
N THR A 154 -3.50 -9.97 7.47
CA THR A 154 -2.25 -9.33 7.93
C THR A 154 -1.29 -9.00 6.79
N THR A 155 -1.59 -9.47 5.58
CA THR A 155 -0.84 -9.22 4.34
C THR A 155 -1.72 -9.48 3.12
N SER A 156 -1.29 -9.05 1.93
CA SER A 156 -2.05 -9.19 0.68
C SER A 156 -1.18 -9.79 -0.43
N ILE A 157 -1.66 -10.85 -1.08
CA ILE A 157 -1.03 -11.42 -2.29
C ILE A 157 -0.92 -10.39 -3.41
N SER A 158 -1.81 -9.40 -3.44
CA SER A 158 -1.78 -8.32 -4.44
C SER A 158 -0.51 -7.47 -4.34
N LEU A 159 0.15 -7.38 -3.17
CA LEU A 159 1.46 -6.73 -3.08
C LEU A 159 2.49 -7.45 -3.94
N VAL A 160 2.56 -8.78 -3.84
CA VAL A 160 3.51 -9.60 -4.62
C VAL A 160 3.20 -9.51 -6.11
N LEU A 161 1.92 -9.62 -6.48
CA LEU A 161 1.49 -9.47 -7.87
C LEU A 161 1.87 -8.10 -8.46
N LYS A 162 1.68 -7.02 -7.68
CA LYS A 162 2.10 -5.68 -8.07
C LYS A 162 3.60 -5.54 -8.20
N ILE A 163 4.39 -6.04 -7.24
CA ILE A 163 5.87 -6.01 -7.34
C ILE A 163 6.35 -6.74 -8.61
N MET A 164 5.80 -7.93 -8.89
CA MET A 164 6.13 -8.68 -10.10
C MET A 164 5.74 -7.92 -11.37
N ALA A 165 4.57 -7.26 -11.37
CA ALA A 165 4.14 -6.44 -12.49
C ALA A 165 5.00 -5.18 -12.67
N MET A 166 5.43 -4.54 -11.57
CA MET A 166 6.39 -3.44 -11.60
C MET A 166 7.71 -3.86 -12.21
N LEU A 167 8.25 -5.02 -11.82
CA LEU A 167 9.47 -5.56 -12.43
C LEU A 167 9.29 -5.84 -13.92
N LYS A 168 8.08 -6.23 -14.36
CA LYS A 168 7.80 -6.49 -15.77
C LYS A 168 7.67 -5.22 -16.60
N GLN A 169 7.05 -4.16 -16.08
CA GLN A 169 6.82 -2.91 -16.80
C GLN A 169 7.98 -1.94 -16.76
N ASN A 170 8.73 -1.93 -15.66
CA ASN A 170 9.76 -0.93 -15.44
C ASN A 170 10.95 -1.18 -16.36
N ASN A 171 11.32 -0.16 -17.14
CA ASN A 171 12.49 -0.18 -18.02
C ASN A 171 13.80 -0.29 -17.23
N ASN A 172 13.85 0.20 -15.99
CA ASN A 172 15.00 0.14 -15.10
C ASN A 172 14.78 -0.84 -13.94
N ARG A 173 14.78 -2.13 -14.29
CA ARG A 173 14.58 -3.24 -13.34
C ARG A 173 15.65 -3.28 -12.24
N LEU A 174 16.89 -2.91 -12.56
CA LEU A 174 18.01 -2.94 -11.63
C LEU A 174 17.80 -1.97 -10.48
N LEU A 175 17.37 -0.74 -10.78
CA LEU A 175 17.08 0.26 -9.74
C LEU A 175 15.94 -0.20 -8.83
N LEU A 176 14.84 -0.73 -9.39
CA LEU A 176 13.74 -1.26 -8.59
C LEU A 176 14.17 -2.42 -7.69
N LEU A 177 15.01 -3.33 -8.19
CA LEU A 177 15.56 -4.42 -7.39
C LEU A 177 16.48 -3.91 -6.27
N GLN A 178 17.29 -2.88 -6.53
CA GLN A 178 18.11 -2.24 -5.50
C GLN A 178 17.25 -1.60 -4.40
N GLU A 179 16.16 -0.93 -4.76
CA GLU A 179 15.21 -0.39 -3.77
C GLU A 179 14.54 -1.51 -2.96
N LEU A 180 14.08 -2.58 -3.61
CA LEU A 180 13.49 -3.74 -2.93
C LEU A 180 14.47 -4.43 -1.98
N GLN A 181 15.75 -4.53 -2.36
CA GLN A 181 16.80 -5.12 -1.53
C GLN A 181 17.04 -4.35 -0.22
N LYS A 182 16.77 -3.04 -0.19
CA LYS A 182 16.87 -2.24 1.05
C LYS A 182 15.91 -2.74 2.14
N PHE A 183 14.80 -3.39 1.75
CA PHE A 183 13.85 -4.00 2.69
C PHE A 183 14.29 -5.39 3.18
N SER A 184 15.09 -6.12 2.40
CA SER A 184 15.58 -7.46 2.79
C SER A 184 16.88 -7.43 3.61
N GLN A 185 17.73 -6.41 3.40
CA GLN A 185 19.06 -6.33 4.02
C GLN A 185 19.05 -5.90 5.50
N GLY A 186 17.91 -5.49 6.05
CA GLY A 186 17.78 -5.05 7.45
C GLY A 186 17.57 -6.16 8.48
N VAL A 187 17.48 -7.43 8.07
CA VAL A 187 17.11 -8.57 8.95
C VAL A 187 18.28 -9.52 9.25
N GLN A 188 19.44 -9.36 8.61
CA GLN A 188 20.63 -10.14 8.95
C GLN A 188 21.44 -9.41 10.03
N SER A 189 21.04 -9.59 11.29
CA SER A 189 22.06 -9.65 12.34
C SER A 189 22.76 -10.99 12.18
N GLU A 190 24.09 -10.98 11.99
CA GLU A 190 24.88 -12.21 11.80
C GLU A 190 24.84 -13.17 13.01
N ASN A 191 24.15 -12.83 14.09
CA ASN A 191 24.17 -13.64 15.30
C ASN A 191 22.81 -14.04 15.89
N GLN A 192 21.67 -13.60 15.36
CA GLN A 192 20.42 -13.80 16.10
C GLN A 192 19.17 -13.83 15.18
N GLN A 193 18.53 -15.01 15.08
CA GLN A 193 17.24 -15.26 14.42
C GLN A 193 16.07 -14.54 15.13
N PHE A 194 16.16 -13.22 15.30
CA PHE A 194 15.06 -12.44 15.83
C PHE A 194 14.32 -11.80 14.66
N TYR A 195 13.15 -12.35 14.34
CA TYR A 195 12.13 -11.61 13.64
C TYR A 195 11.77 -10.43 14.54
N HIS A 196 12.07 -9.20 14.12
CA HIS A 196 11.63 -8.01 14.82
C HIS A 196 10.09 -7.94 14.78
N LYS A 197 9.43 -8.54 15.77
CA LYS A 197 8.04 -8.22 16.10
C LYS A 197 8.05 -6.76 16.58
N LEU A 198 7.43 -5.88 15.81
CA LEU A 198 7.19 -4.47 16.14
C LEU A 198 6.26 -4.27 17.35
N LEU A 199 5.77 -5.35 17.96
CA LEU A 199 4.87 -5.31 19.11
C LEU A 199 5.66 -5.66 20.37
N ARG A 200 5.65 -4.74 21.34
CA ARG A 200 6.20 -4.95 22.69
C ARG A 200 5.41 -6.04 23.42
N LYS A 201 6.02 -6.63 24.46
CA LYS A 201 5.41 -7.62 25.36
C LYS A 201 4.08 -7.15 25.99
N GLU A 202 3.79 -5.85 25.99
CA GLU A 202 2.52 -5.31 26.49
C GLU A 202 1.32 -5.61 25.55
N PHE A 203 1.58 -6.10 24.33
CA PHE A 203 0.59 -6.42 23.30
C PHE A 203 0.61 -7.90 22.89
N GLU A 204 1.22 -8.77 23.72
CA GLU A 204 1.10 -10.24 23.64
C GLU A 204 0.06 -10.76 24.64
#